data_AF-A0A7R9CNG6-F1
#
_entry.id   AF-A0A7R9CNG6-F1
#
_cell.length_a   1.000
_cell.length_b   1.000
_cell.length_c   1.000
_cell.angle_alpha   90.00
_cell.angle_beta   90.00
_cell.angle_gamma   90.00
#
_symmetry.space_group_name_H-M   'P 1'
#
loop_
_entity.id
_entity.type
_entity.pdbx_description
1 polymer ?
#
loop_
_entity_poly.entity_id
_entity_poly.type
_entity_poly.pdbx_seq_one_letter_code
_entity_poly.pdbx_strand_id
1 'polypeptide(L)'
;MIDIGSTRRFMPGPLESVSSTLAGILPVGIIITALDTNNVTVKKQVLELLSALCVYNAEGYSRALDALQHYKELKGERYRLNVVVSELRDATSVEYQNALVAFINCLIISTPQLKDRIRIRNEFIGEYQTQLISPVYSSTIGNKELETKYK
;
A
#
# COMPACT_ATOMS: atom_id res chain seq x y z
N MET A 1 17.76 -20.00 14.70
CA MET A 1 16.43 -20.47 14.26
C MET A 1 15.43 -19.70 15.09
N ILE A 2 14.79 -18.66 14.54
CA ILE A 2 13.89 -17.80 15.33
C ILE A 2 12.56 -18.55 15.47
N ASP A 3 12.31 -18.97 16.70
CA ASP A 3 11.11 -19.66 17.16
C ASP A 3 9.94 -18.67 17.19
N ILE A 4 8.87 -18.98 16.46
CA ILE A 4 7.62 -18.20 16.42
C ILE A 4 6.50 -19.13 16.89
N GLY A 5 6.59 -19.54 18.16
CA GLY A 5 5.54 -20.26 18.87
C GLY A 5 5.39 -19.74 20.30
N SER A 6 4.72 -18.61 20.50
CA SER A 6 4.08 -18.32 21.79
C SER A 6 3.03 -17.23 21.71
N THR A 7 1.79 -17.68 21.81
CA THR A 7 0.63 -17.00 22.39
C THR A 7 1.02 -16.17 23.61
N ARG A 8 1.40 -14.90 23.43
CA ARG A 8 1.32 -13.92 24.53
C ARG A 8 -0.07 -13.33 24.51
N ARG A 9 -0.96 -13.90 25.34
CA ARG A 9 -2.04 -13.13 25.97
C ARG A 9 -1.37 -12.01 26.77
N PHE A 10 -1.19 -10.86 26.14
CA PHE A 10 -0.74 -9.65 26.82
C PHE A 10 -1.95 -9.10 27.57
N MET A 11 -1.83 -8.98 28.89
CA MET A 11 -2.81 -8.26 29.70
C MET A 11 -2.76 -6.78 29.29
N PRO A 12 -3.92 -6.13 29.09
CA PRO A 12 -3.99 -4.78 28.56
C PRO A 12 -3.46 -3.78 29.59
N GLY A 13 -2.32 -3.15 29.28
CA GLY A 13 -1.75 -2.08 30.09
C GLY A 13 -2.48 -0.75 29.88
N PRO A 14 -2.32 0.24 30.79
CA PRO A 14 -2.99 1.54 30.70
C PRO A 14 -2.78 2.31 29.37
N LEU A 15 -1.76 1.94 28.59
CA LEU A 15 -1.46 2.50 27.27
C LEU A 15 -2.43 2.05 26.15
N GLU A 16 -3.17 0.94 26.30
CA GLU A 16 -4.19 0.52 25.32
C GLU A 16 -5.43 1.43 25.33
N SER A 17 -5.72 2.10 26.44
CA SER A 17 -6.84 3.06 26.52
C SER A 17 -6.59 4.32 25.66
N VAL A 18 -5.31 4.72 25.54
CA VAL A 18 -4.91 5.84 24.69
C VAL A 18 -4.81 5.40 23.22
N SER A 19 -4.38 4.16 22.96
CA SER A 19 -4.28 3.57 21.61
C SER A 19 -5.64 3.29 20.98
N SER A 20 -6.62 2.79 21.73
CA SER A 20 -8.01 2.60 21.25
C SER A 20 -8.68 3.93 20.89
N THR A 21 -8.38 4.98 21.65
CA THR A 21 -8.86 6.35 21.37
C THR A 21 -8.18 6.95 20.14
N LEU A 22 -6.86 6.80 19.98
CA LEU A 22 -6.11 7.26 18.79
C LEU A 22 -6.47 6.47 17.52
N ALA A 23 -6.66 5.16 17.63
CA ALA A 23 -7.12 4.31 16.53
C ALA A 23 -8.53 4.73 16.09
N GLY A 24 -9.44 4.99 17.04
CA GLY A 24 -10.78 5.51 16.77
C GLY A 24 -10.84 6.90 16.14
N ILE A 25 -9.82 7.74 16.36
CA ILE A 25 -9.79 9.13 15.91
C ILE A 25 -9.21 9.30 14.51
N LEU A 26 -8.37 8.38 14.01
CA LEU A 26 -7.88 8.43 12.62
C LEU A 26 -9.01 7.96 11.69
N PRO A 27 -9.81 8.89 11.11
CA PRO A 27 -10.86 8.51 10.21
C PRO A 27 -10.17 7.98 8.96
N VAL A 28 -10.69 6.90 8.40
CA VAL A 28 -10.31 6.42 7.07
C VAL A 28 -10.26 7.58 6.05
N GLY A 29 -11.14 8.57 6.23
CA GLY A 29 -11.16 9.81 5.44
C GLY A 29 -9.88 10.67 5.50
N ILE A 30 -9.16 10.75 6.63
CA ILE A 30 -7.89 11.52 6.70
C ILE A 30 -6.80 10.81 5.89
N ILE A 31 -6.75 9.47 5.96
CA ILE A 31 -5.79 8.68 5.20
C ILE A 31 -6.03 8.86 3.70
N ILE A 32 -7.29 8.77 3.27
CA ILE A 32 -7.68 8.97 1.87
C ILE A 32 -7.33 10.38 1.40
N THR A 33 -7.67 11.41 2.18
CA THR A 33 -7.41 12.82 1.83
C THR A 33 -5.90 13.12 1.76
N ALA A 34 -5.11 12.49 2.63
CA ALA A 34 -3.67 12.65 2.63
C ALA A 34 -2.99 11.94 1.44
N LEU A 35 -3.50 10.78 1.02
CA LEU A 35 -3.03 10.10 -0.20
C LEU A 35 -3.38 10.88 -1.47
N ASP A 36 -4.48 11.64 -1.46
CA ASP A 36 -4.93 12.47 -2.60
C ASP A 36 -4.20 13.84 -2.70
N THR A 37 -3.36 14.18 -1.71
CA THR A 37 -2.60 15.44 -1.69
C THR A 37 -1.40 15.40 -2.63
N ASN A 38 -1.13 16.44 -3.43
CA ASN A 38 0.05 16.48 -4.32
C ASN A 38 1.42 16.57 -3.61
N ASN A 39 1.43 16.71 -2.29
CA ASN A 39 2.65 16.82 -1.49
C ASN A 39 3.19 15.43 -1.11
N VAL A 40 4.28 15.03 -1.78
CA VAL A 40 5.00 13.77 -1.55
C VAL A 40 5.45 13.59 -0.09
N THR A 41 5.83 14.67 0.61
CA THR A 41 6.23 14.60 2.01
C THR A 41 5.08 14.19 2.92
N VAL A 42 3.88 14.72 2.67
CA VAL A 42 2.67 14.37 3.43
C VAL A 42 2.28 12.91 3.17
N LYS A 43 2.29 12.47 1.90
CA LYS A 43 2.04 11.07 1.55
C LYS A 43 3.02 10.13 2.24
N LYS A 44 4.32 10.47 2.22
CA LYS A 44 5.38 9.68 2.87
C LYS A 44 5.11 9.51 4.36
N GLN A 45 4.85 10.61 5.08
CA GLN A 45 4.60 10.57 6.52
C GLN A 45 3.37 9.71 6.88
N VAL A 46 2.32 9.79 6.07
CA VAL A 46 1.12 8.96 6.27
C VAL A 46 1.41 7.48 6.00
N LEU A 47 2.18 7.15 4.96
CA LEU A 47 2.58 5.77 4.68
C LEU A 47 3.47 5.18 5.78
N GLU A 48 4.41 5.96 6.33
CA GLU A 48 5.25 5.53 7.45
C GLU A 48 4.41 5.28 8.70
N LEU A 49 3.45 6.17 8.99
CA LEU A 49 2.50 5.99 10.10
C LEU A 49 1.63 4.75 9.91
N LEU A 50 1.07 4.54 8.72
CA LEU A 50 0.28 3.35 8.40
C LEU A 50 1.10 2.06 8.53
N SER A 51 2.36 2.09 8.11
CA SER A 51 3.30 0.97 8.26
C SER A 51 3.48 0.60 9.74
N ALA A 52 3.69 1.61 10.59
CA ALA A 52 3.81 1.41 12.04
C ALA A 52 2.51 0.85 12.65
N LEU A 53 1.34 1.36 12.24
CA LEU A 53 0.04 0.87 12.71
C LEU A 53 -0.22 -0.59 12.29
N CYS A 54 0.14 -0.96 11.05
CA CYS A 54 -0.02 -2.33 10.56
C CYS A 54 0.80 -3.34 11.38
N VAL A 55 2.00 -2.97 11.83
CA VAL A 55 2.89 -3.86 12.60
C VAL A 55 2.50 -3.89 14.09
N TYR A 56 1.97 -2.79 14.62
CA TYR A 56 1.69 -2.66 16.04
C TYR A 56 0.50 -3.51 16.51
N ASN A 57 -0.62 -3.50 15.78
CA ASN A 57 -1.78 -4.32 16.13
C ASN A 57 -2.67 -4.68 14.91
N ALA A 58 -3.50 -5.72 15.07
CA ALA A 58 -4.38 -6.21 14.02
C ALA A 58 -5.47 -5.21 13.60
N GLU A 59 -5.88 -4.32 14.50
CA GLU A 59 -6.88 -3.29 14.22
C GLU A 59 -6.32 -2.22 13.25
N GLY A 60 -5.08 -1.78 13.45
CA GLY A 60 -4.37 -0.85 12.59
C GLY A 60 -4.16 -1.42 11.18
N TYR A 61 -3.85 -2.71 11.08
CA TYR A 61 -3.83 -3.43 9.80
C TYR A 61 -5.20 -3.44 9.11
N SER A 62 -6.28 -3.75 9.84
CA SER A 62 -7.64 -3.74 9.27
C SER A 62 -8.02 -2.35 8.76
N ARG A 63 -7.77 -1.31 9.56
CA ARG A 63 -8.06 0.08 9.18
C ARG A 63 -7.26 0.55 7.96
N ALA A 64 -5.98 0.15 7.86
CA ALA A 64 -5.16 0.45 6.69
C ALA A 64 -5.70 -0.23 5.43
N LEU A 65 -6.14 -1.49 5.53
CA LEU A 65 -6.79 -2.20 4.43
C LEU A 65 -8.12 -1.58 4.03
N ASP A 66 -8.94 -1.18 5.01
CA ASP A 66 -10.23 -0.53 4.76
C ASP A 66 -10.03 0.83 4.08
N ALA A 67 -8.98 1.57 4.46
CA ALA A 67 -8.62 2.82 3.80
C ALA A 67 -8.21 2.62 2.33
N LEU A 68 -7.39 1.60 2.04
CA LEU A 68 -7.02 1.25 0.67
C LEU A 68 -8.25 0.77 -0.14
N GLN A 69 -9.15 0.02 0.49
CA GLN A 69 -10.37 -0.45 -0.15
C GLN A 69 -11.33 0.71 -0.50
N HIS A 70 -11.54 1.64 0.42
CA HIS A 70 -12.33 2.84 0.16
C HIS A 70 -11.67 3.75 -0.90
N TYR A 71 -10.35 3.91 -0.86
CA TYR A 71 -9.63 4.67 -1.88
C TYR A 71 -9.85 4.06 -3.28
N LYS A 72 -9.78 2.72 -3.36
CA LYS A 72 -10.07 1.97 -4.59
C LYS A 72 -11.47 2.28 -5.13
N GLU A 73 -12.48 2.25 -4.27
CA GLU A 73 -13.88 2.51 -4.63
C GLU A 73 -14.08 3.95 -5.10
N LEU A 74 -13.45 4.91 -4.43
CA LEU A 74 -13.50 6.33 -4.80
C LEU A 74 -12.87 6.63 -6.15
N LYS A 75 -11.74 5.99 -6.47
CA LYS A 75 -11.03 6.17 -7.75
C LYS A 75 -11.55 5.24 -8.86
N GLY A 76 -12.45 4.31 -8.54
CA GLY A 76 -12.96 3.32 -9.50
C GLY A 76 -11.88 2.32 -9.96
N GLU A 77 -10.87 2.08 -9.12
CA GLU A 77 -9.74 1.22 -9.47
C GLU A 77 -10.11 -0.27 -9.34
N ARG A 78 -9.43 -1.10 -10.12
CA ARG A 78 -9.67 -2.55 -10.10
C ARG A 78 -9.07 -3.21 -8.85
N TYR A 79 -7.95 -2.70 -8.36
CA TYR A 79 -7.16 -3.28 -7.27
C TYR A 79 -6.80 -2.22 -6.23
N ARG A 80 -6.84 -2.57 -4.95
CA ARG A 80 -6.61 -1.64 -3.83
C ARG A 80 -5.15 -1.23 -3.65
N LEU A 81 -4.22 -2.01 -4.21
CA LEU A 81 -2.80 -1.71 -4.21
C LEU A 81 -2.39 -0.81 -5.38
N ASN A 82 -3.29 -0.51 -6.31
CA ASN A 82 -2.96 0.26 -7.51
C ASN A 82 -2.44 1.65 -7.15
N VAL A 83 -3.07 2.34 -6.19
CA VAL A 83 -2.55 3.60 -5.61
C VAL A 83 -1.08 3.51 -5.15
N VAL A 84 -0.68 2.43 -4.47
CA VAL A 84 0.70 2.31 -3.98
C VAL A 84 1.65 2.05 -5.14
N VAL A 85 1.21 1.29 -6.14
CA VAL A 85 2.01 0.98 -7.34
C VAL A 85 2.14 2.20 -8.26
N SER A 86 1.10 3.00 -8.43
CA SER A 86 1.14 4.25 -9.19
C SER A 86 2.06 5.26 -8.52
N GLU A 87 1.95 5.42 -7.19
CA GLU A 87 2.86 6.27 -6.43
C GLU A 87 4.31 5.78 -6.53
N LEU A 88 4.54 4.46 -6.52
CA LEU A 88 5.89 3.91 -6.65
C LEU A 88 6.49 4.15 -8.04
N ARG A 89 5.66 4.14 -9.08
CA ARG A 89 6.07 4.49 -10.45
C ARG A 89 6.47 5.96 -10.56
N ASP A 90 5.65 6.84 -9.99
CA ASP A 90 5.81 8.29 -10.13
C ASP A 90 6.84 8.85 -9.13
N ALA A 91 7.18 8.07 -8.10
CA ALA A 91 8.17 8.42 -7.09
C ALA A 91 9.57 8.59 -7.70
N THR A 92 10.12 9.81 -7.61
CA THR A 92 11.49 10.14 -8.02
C THR A 92 12.51 10.04 -6.86
N SER A 93 12.04 10.15 -5.61
CA SER A 93 12.89 10.06 -4.41
C SER A 93 13.00 8.62 -3.93
N VAL A 94 14.25 8.17 -3.71
CA VAL A 94 14.56 6.85 -3.15
C VAL A 94 13.97 6.69 -1.75
N GLU A 95 13.94 7.76 -0.96
CA GLU A 95 13.35 7.77 0.38
C GLU A 95 11.84 7.54 0.35
N TYR A 96 11.15 8.07 -0.67
CA TYR A 96 9.71 7.84 -0.85
C TYR A 96 9.42 6.44 -1.37
N GLN A 97 10.21 5.95 -2.33
CA GLN A 97 10.15 4.56 -2.81
C GLN A 97 10.34 3.55 -1.67
N ASN A 98 11.32 3.80 -0.79
CA ASN A 98 11.57 2.97 0.39
C ASN A 98 10.37 2.95 1.33
N ALA A 99 9.71 4.09 1.57
CA ALA A 99 8.52 4.16 2.42
C ALA A 99 7.34 3.35 1.83
N LEU A 100 7.13 3.43 0.51
CA LEU A 100 6.09 2.67 -0.20
C LEU A 100 6.33 1.16 -0.13
N VAL A 101 7.57 0.71 -0.39
CA VAL A 101 7.95 -0.70 -0.29
C VAL A 101 7.89 -1.20 1.14
N ALA A 102 8.31 -0.40 2.12
CA ALA A 102 8.19 -0.72 3.54
C ALA A 102 6.71 -0.92 3.94
N PHE A 103 5.82 -0.05 3.47
CA PHE A 103 4.39 -0.18 3.72
C PHE A 103 3.80 -1.48 3.18
N ILE A 104 4.14 -1.85 1.94
CA ILE A 104 3.70 -3.14 1.35
C ILE A 104 4.26 -4.33 2.15
N ASN A 105 5.53 -4.26 2.55
CA ASN A 105 6.14 -5.31 3.37
C ASN A 105 5.43 -5.45 4.72
N CYS A 106 5.06 -4.35 5.36
CA CYS A 106 4.26 -4.36 6.58
C CYS A 106 2.89 -5.01 6.35
N LEU A 107 2.18 -4.66 5.28
CA LEU A 107 0.88 -5.29 4.94
C LEU A 107 1.00 -6.81 4.76
N ILE A 108 2.04 -7.27 4.05
CA ILE A 108 2.25 -8.70 3.82
C ILE A 108 2.60 -9.41 5.14
N ILE A 109 3.48 -8.86 5.96
CA ILE A 109 3.90 -9.50 7.22
C ILE A 109 2.75 -9.54 8.22
N SER A 110 1.95 -8.48 8.30
CA SER A 110 0.80 -8.39 9.20
C SER A 110 -0.40 -9.23 8.78
N THR A 111 -0.37 -9.81 7.57
CA THR A 111 -1.42 -10.73 7.11
C THR A 111 -1.23 -12.11 7.76
N PRO A 112 -2.17 -12.63 8.57
CA PRO A 112 -1.94 -13.84 9.35
C PRO A 112 -1.81 -15.10 8.48
N GLN A 113 -2.62 -15.23 7.42
CA GLN A 113 -2.69 -16.45 6.60
C GLN A 113 -1.67 -16.43 5.46
N LEU A 114 -0.89 -17.50 5.31
CA LEU A 114 0.11 -17.63 4.24
C LEU A 114 -0.49 -17.49 2.83
N LYS A 115 -1.70 -18.03 2.61
CA LYS A 115 -2.40 -17.92 1.32
C LYS A 115 -2.71 -16.46 0.97
N ASP A 116 -3.16 -15.68 1.95
CA ASP A 116 -3.45 -14.27 1.76
C ASP A 116 -2.18 -13.43 1.56
N ARG A 117 -1.08 -13.77 2.26
CA ARG A 117 0.25 -13.18 2.01
C ARG A 117 0.69 -13.37 0.56
N ILE A 118 0.56 -14.60 0.05
CA ILE A 118 0.90 -14.93 -1.34
C ILE A 118 -0.02 -14.15 -2.29
N ARG A 119 -1.32 -14.06 -1.99
CA ARG A 119 -2.29 -13.32 -2.81
C ARG A 119 -1.94 -11.83 -2.90
N ILE A 120 -1.69 -11.17 -1.77
CA ILE A 120 -1.32 -9.73 -1.73
C ILE A 120 -0.02 -9.49 -2.49
N ARG A 121 0.99 -10.35 -2.29
CA ARG A 121 2.25 -10.25 -3.03
C ARG A 121 2.06 -10.43 -4.53
N ASN A 122 1.25 -11.40 -4.95
CA ASN A 122 0.97 -11.64 -6.37
C ASN A 122 0.16 -10.49 -6.99
N GLU A 123 -0.77 -9.90 -6.24
CA GLU A 123 -1.51 -8.69 -6.65
C GLU A 123 -0.55 -7.52 -6.87
N PHE A 124 0.38 -7.28 -5.93
CA PHE A 124 1.39 -6.24 -6.06
C PHE A 124 2.31 -6.45 -7.27
N ILE A 125 2.85 -7.67 -7.45
CA ILE A 125 3.72 -7.99 -8.60
C ILE A 125 2.96 -7.83 -9.92
N GLY A 126 1.70 -8.30 -9.98
CA GLY A 126 0.86 -8.20 -11.17
C GLY A 126 0.56 -6.76 -11.57
N GLU A 127 0.20 -5.91 -10.61
CA GLU A 127 -0.05 -4.49 -10.85
C GLU A 127 1.23 -3.75 -11.26
N TYR A 128 2.35 -4.02 -10.58
CA TYR A 128 3.64 -3.42 -10.91
C TYR A 128 4.08 -3.76 -12.34
N GLN A 129 3.96 -5.04 -12.73
CA GLN A 129 4.24 -5.48 -14.09
C GLN A 129 3.31 -4.85 -15.11
N THR A 130 1.99 -4.85 -14.86
CA THR A 130 0.99 -4.30 -15.77
C THR A 130 1.29 -2.84 -16.08
N GLN A 131 1.56 -2.05 -15.05
CA GLN A 131 1.84 -0.65 -15.25
C GLN A 131 3.21 -0.42 -15.92
N LEU A 132 4.24 -1.24 -15.70
CA LEU A 132 5.54 -1.08 -16.40
C LEU A 132 5.46 -1.45 -17.88
N ILE A 133 4.69 -2.49 -18.19
CA ILE A 133 4.66 -3.09 -19.52
C ILE A 133 3.64 -2.35 -20.43
N SER A 134 2.55 -1.81 -19.88
CA SER A 134 1.53 -1.08 -20.65
C SER A 134 2.11 0.11 -21.44
N PRO A 135 2.93 1.03 -20.86
CA PRO A 135 3.55 2.12 -21.60
C PRO A 135 4.47 1.64 -22.72
N VAL A 136 5.18 0.52 -22.52
CA VAL A 136 6.08 -0.07 -23.51
C VAL A 136 5.28 -0.61 -24.70
N TYR A 137 4.15 -1.29 -24.45
CA TYR A 137 3.28 -1.75 -25.53
C TYR A 137 2.68 -0.58 -26.31
N SER A 138 2.18 0.47 -25.64
CA SER A 138 1.66 1.67 -26.32
C SER A 138 2.73 2.38 -27.15
N SER A 139 3.95 2.49 -26.63
CA SER A 139 5.10 3.08 -27.35
C SER A 139 5.54 2.24 -28.54
N THR A 140 5.46 0.91 -28.43
CA THR A 140 5.83 -0.01 -29.52
C THR A 140 4.79 -0.01 -30.64
N ILE A 141 3.49 0.07 -30.31
CA ILE A 141 2.42 0.15 -31.31
C ILE A 141 2.42 1.51 -32.01
N GLY A 142 2.60 2.61 -31.27
CA GLY A 142 2.71 3.96 -31.85
C GLY A 142 3.90 4.13 -32.79
N ASN A 143 5.05 3.49 -32.50
CA ASN A 143 6.20 3.49 -33.41
C ASN A 143 5.98 2.62 -34.67
N LYS A 144 5.26 1.50 -34.56
CA LYS A 144 4.93 0.64 -35.72
C LYS A 144 3.98 1.29 -36.72
N GLU A 145 3.05 2.14 -36.27
CA GLU A 145 2.18 2.91 -37.16
C GLU A 145 2.96 3.99 -37.95
N LEU A 146 4.03 4.54 -37.38
CA LEU A 146 4.91 5.49 -38.07
C LEU A 146 5.81 4.81 -39.11
N GLU A 147 6.35 3.61 -38.82
CA GLU A 147 7.19 2.87 -39.78
C GLU A 147 6.40 2.31 -40.98
N THR A 148 5.10 2.05 -40.83
CA THR A 148 4.25 1.56 -41.93
C THR A 148 3.77 2.69 -42.86
N LYS A 149 3.80 3.94 -42.39
CA LYS A 149 3.36 5.12 -43.17
C LYS A 149 4.49 5.77 -43.99
N TYR A 150 5.74 5.36 -43.78
CA TYR A 150 6.93 5.86 -44.48
C TYR A 150 7.66 4.79 -45.31
N LYS A 151 6.99 3.67 -45.63
CA LYS A 151 7.37 2.71 -46.66
C LYS A 151 6.32 2.67 -47.75
#